data_AF-A0A662YTQ6-F1
#
_entry.id   AF-A0A662YTQ6-F1
#
_cell.length_a   1.000
_cell.length_b   1.000
_cell.length_c   1.000
_cell.angle_alpha   90.00
_cell.angle_beta   90.00
_cell.angle_gamma   90.00
#
_symmetry.space_group_name_H-M   'P 1'
#
loop_
_entity.id
_entity.type
_entity.pdbx_description
1 polymer ?
#
loop_
_entity_poly.entity_id
_entity_poly.type
_entity_poly.pdbx_seq_one_letter_code
_entity_poly.pdbx_strand_id
1 'polypeptide(L)'
;MAPLSEFGRWKSYSTVFVCLTLSALLTRVQTQISSVVLDKQTGQLKVTSELDPDFIAWANFTDQIKQTGWAYLEVTTSGKYNDSLQAYAAGLVEAALTQQLIYMHWMNTMVGYCGPYKYDTGYCQRLKDYIIRNLHWMEGQMESGEDPQYWHQVRLALLQLRGLEDSYNDQILLPLGSFSLNPFGFL
;
A
#
# COMPACT_ATOMS: atom_id res chain seq x y z
N MET A 1 63.16 -23.51 64.76
CA MET A 1 62.52 -22.85 65.91
C MET A 1 61.63 -21.76 65.35
N ALA A 2 60.32 -21.81 65.62
CA ALA A 2 59.33 -20.85 65.12
C ALA A 2 59.55 -19.44 65.71
N PRO A 3 58.84 -18.41 65.23
CA PRO A 3 57.64 -18.06 65.98
C PRO A 3 56.38 -17.85 65.14
N LEU A 4 55.27 -18.13 65.83
CA LEU A 4 53.87 -17.94 65.47
C LEU A 4 53.44 -16.49 65.74
N SER A 5 52.57 -15.95 64.89
CA SER A 5 51.43 -15.07 65.27
C SER A 5 50.52 -14.95 64.03
N GLU A 6 49.43 -15.70 63.98
CA GLU A 6 48.06 -15.32 64.38
C GLU A 6 47.36 -14.28 63.48
N PHE A 7 46.47 -14.82 62.63
CA PHE A 7 45.09 -14.39 62.38
C PHE A 7 44.79 -12.90 62.11
N GLY A 8 44.82 -12.55 60.81
CA GLY A 8 44.05 -11.44 60.22
C GLY A 8 43.01 -11.99 59.24
N ARG A 9 41.76 -12.03 59.69
CA ARG A 9 40.57 -12.48 58.95
C ARG A 9 40.11 -11.36 58.02
N TRP A 10 40.01 -11.58 56.70
CA TRP A 10 39.09 -10.85 55.81
C TRP A 10 38.77 -11.73 54.59
N LYS A 11 37.51 -12.16 54.47
CA LYS A 11 36.99 -12.87 53.30
C LYS A 11 36.76 -11.83 52.21
N SER A 12 37.57 -11.89 51.15
CA SER A 12 37.37 -11.09 49.94
C SER A 12 36.16 -11.63 49.19
N TYR A 13 35.10 -10.83 49.09
CA TYR A 13 33.92 -11.13 48.29
C TYR A 13 34.22 -10.90 46.80
N SER A 14 33.86 -11.91 46.01
CA SER A 14 33.93 -11.94 44.54
C SER A 14 33.22 -10.75 43.90
N THR A 15 33.86 -10.12 42.91
CA THR A 15 33.20 -9.18 41.99
C THR A 15 33.22 -9.78 40.59
N VAL A 16 32.16 -10.51 40.24
CA VAL A 16 31.88 -10.92 38.86
C VAL A 16 31.22 -9.72 38.17
N PHE A 17 31.93 -9.06 37.26
CA PHE A 17 31.37 -8.05 36.38
C PHE A 17 30.51 -8.74 35.32
N VAL A 18 29.22 -8.87 35.59
CA VAL A 18 28.23 -9.24 34.57
C VAL A 18 27.97 -7.98 33.73
N CYS A 19 28.59 -7.93 32.55
CA CYS A 19 28.33 -6.91 31.56
C CYS A 19 26.94 -7.19 30.93
N LEU A 20 25.89 -6.65 31.56
CA LEU A 20 24.54 -6.60 30.99
C LEU A 20 24.58 -5.66 29.79
N THR A 21 24.81 -6.22 28.60
CA THR A 21 24.50 -5.52 27.36
C THR A 21 22.98 -5.43 27.26
N LEU A 22 22.44 -4.31 27.73
CA LEU A 22 21.06 -3.93 27.50
C LEU A 22 20.93 -3.59 26.00
N SER A 23 20.83 -4.60 25.15
CA SER A 23 20.35 -4.41 23.78
C SER A 23 18.91 -3.95 23.90
N ALA A 24 18.71 -2.64 23.90
CA ALA A 24 17.40 -2.07 23.71
C ALA A 24 16.83 -2.68 22.43
N LEU A 25 15.83 -3.54 22.58
CA LEU A 25 14.93 -3.95 21.51
C LEU A 25 14.14 -2.70 21.09
N LEU A 26 14.82 -1.77 20.42
CA LEU A 26 14.15 -0.78 19.60
C LEU A 26 13.44 -1.61 18.54
N THR A 27 12.11 -1.73 18.68
CA THR A 27 11.27 -2.18 17.59
C THR A 27 11.53 -1.20 16.45
N ARG A 28 12.35 -1.63 15.47
CA ARG A 28 12.59 -0.81 14.29
C ARG A 28 11.24 -0.61 13.64
N VAL A 29 10.82 0.65 13.55
CA VAL A 29 9.73 1.05 12.66
C VAL A 29 10.16 0.57 11.27
N GLN A 30 9.45 -0.42 10.74
CA GLN A 30 9.80 -1.04 9.48
C GLN A 30 9.18 -0.23 8.36
N THR A 31 10.00 0.62 7.75
CA THR A 31 9.67 1.32 6.52
C THR A 31 9.84 0.38 5.32
N GLN A 32 8.84 0.35 4.44
CA GLN A 32 8.84 -0.41 3.21
C GLN A 32 8.80 0.56 2.03
N ILE A 33 9.56 0.23 0.98
CA ILE A 33 9.64 1.03 -0.24
C ILE A 33 9.30 0.15 -1.42
N SER A 34 8.59 0.70 -2.39
CA SER A 34 8.32 0.04 -3.65
C SER A 34 8.36 1.04 -4.80
N SER A 35 8.74 0.58 -5.99
CA SER A 35 8.69 1.36 -7.23
C SER A 35 7.97 0.60 -8.32
N VAL A 36 7.24 1.33 -9.16
CA VAL A 36 6.67 0.85 -10.42
C VAL A 36 7.52 1.38 -11.56
N VAL A 37 8.00 0.49 -12.41
CA VAL A 37 8.86 0.80 -13.55
C VAL A 37 8.29 0.21 -14.83
N LEU A 38 8.69 0.78 -15.97
CA LEU A 38 8.46 0.17 -17.28
C LEU A 38 9.64 -0.75 -17.61
N ASP A 39 9.38 -2.04 -17.75
CA ASP A 39 10.38 -3.00 -18.21
C ASP A 39 10.73 -2.71 -19.68
N LYS A 40 12.00 -2.37 -19.94
CA LYS A 40 12.48 -1.97 -21.27
C LYS A 40 12.48 -3.12 -22.28
N GLN A 41 12.49 -4.38 -21.83
CA GLN A 41 12.53 -5.55 -22.70
C GLN A 41 11.12 -6.01 -23.08
N THR A 42 10.20 -6.03 -22.12
CA THR A 42 8.83 -6.53 -22.33
C THR A 42 7.82 -5.42 -22.63
N GLY A 43 8.15 -4.17 -22.30
CA GLY A 43 7.22 -3.04 -22.37
C GLY A 43 6.12 -3.09 -21.31
N GLN A 44 6.23 -3.99 -20.32
CA GLN A 44 5.23 -4.17 -19.28
C GLN A 44 5.59 -3.40 -18.01
N LEU A 45 4.58 -3.07 -17.22
CA LEU A 45 4.77 -2.46 -15.91
C LEU A 45 5.16 -3.53 -14.89
N LYS A 46 6.12 -3.18 -14.03
CA LYS A 46 6.62 -4.07 -12.98
C LYS A 46 6.71 -3.33 -11.66
N VAL A 47 6.15 -3.94 -10.62
CA VAL A 47 6.35 -3.52 -9.22
C VAL A 47 7.64 -4.14 -8.70
N THR A 48 8.44 -3.34 -8.00
CA THR A 48 9.72 -3.73 -7.41
C THR A 48 9.75 -3.35 -5.94
N SER A 49 10.50 -4.08 -5.12
CA SER A 49 10.63 -3.86 -3.67
C SER A 49 11.75 -2.89 -3.28
N GLU A 50 12.25 -2.10 -4.24
CA GLU A 50 13.36 -1.17 -4.06
C GLU A 50 13.04 0.16 -4.71
N LEU A 51 13.83 1.19 -4.37
CA LEU A 51 13.76 2.48 -5.07
C LEU A 51 14.50 2.37 -6.41
N ASP A 52 13.78 2.55 -7.51
CA ASP A 52 14.38 2.58 -8.86
C ASP A 52 14.39 4.02 -9.39
N PRO A 53 15.55 4.61 -9.75
CA PRO A 53 15.62 5.99 -10.29
C PRO A 53 14.83 6.24 -11.59
N ASP A 54 14.49 5.19 -12.33
CA ASP A 54 13.64 5.20 -13.53
C ASP A 54 12.16 4.95 -13.18
N PHE A 55 11.75 5.13 -11.91
CA PHE A 55 10.36 4.95 -11.47
C PHE A 55 9.36 5.80 -12.28
N ILE A 56 8.22 5.20 -12.58
CA ILE A 56 6.99 5.92 -12.96
C ILE A 56 6.33 6.46 -11.70
N ALA A 57 6.21 5.61 -10.68
CA ALA A 57 5.80 5.96 -9.35
C ALA A 57 6.62 5.17 -8.33
N TRP A 58 6.91 5.74 -7.18
CA TRP A 58 7.43 5.03 -6.03
C TRP A 58 6.66 5.44 -4.78
N ALA A 59 6.69 4.59 -3.77
CA ALA A 59 6.07 4.88 -2.49
C ALA A 59 6.92 4.42 -1.32
N ASN A 60 6.70 5.08 -0.19
CA ASN A 60 7.25 4.78 1.11
C ASN A 60 6.10 4.57 2.08
N PHE A 61 6.07 3.41 2.72
CA PHE A 61 5.05 3.05 3.69
C PHE A 61 5.68 2.75 5.05
N THR A 62 5.12 3.37 6.08
CA THR A 62 5.55 3.21 7.46
C THR A 62 4.35 2.96 8.36
N ASP A 63 4.21 1.71 8.81
CA ASP A 63 3.16 1.31 9.75
C ASP A 63 3.55 1.66 11.19
N GLN A 64 2.87 2.65 11.76
CA GLN A 64 2.97 3.02 13.17
C GLN A 64 1.61 2.98 13.87
N ILE A 65 0.65 2.17 13.37
CA ILE A 65 -0.70 2.13 13.92
C ILE A 65 -0.67 1.74 15.39
N LYS A 66 0.19 0.78 15.76
CA LYS A 66 0.32 0.32 17.15
C LYS A 66 0.84 1.41 18.11
N GLN A 67 1.69 2.31 17.63
CA GLN A 67 2.36 3.33 18.45
C GLN A 67 1.61 4.66 18.46
N THR A 68 1.04 5.05 17.31
CA THR A 68 0.47 6.39 17.09
C THR A 68 -0.99 6.39 16.67
N GLY A 69 -1.55 5.24 16.30
CA GLY A 69 -2.87 5.13 15.68
C GLY A 69 -2.89 5.40 14.17
N TRP A 70 -1.73 5.73 13.56
CA TRP A 70 -1.62 6.09 12.15
C TRP A 70 -0.58 5.22 11.41
N ALA A 71 -0.88 4.92 10.14
CA ALA A 71 0.13 4.53 9.17
C ALA A 71 0.39 5.72 8.23
N TYR A 72 1.61 5.82 7.73
CA TYR A 72 2.05 6.90 6.86
C TYR A 72 2.43 6.34 5.50
N LEU A 73 1.80 6.86 4.45
CA LEU A 73 2.10 6.52 3.06
C LEU A 73 2.49 7.80 2.32
N GLU A 74 3.63 7.77 1.67
CA GLU A 74 4.07 8.80 0.73
C GLU A 74 4.16 8.16 -0.65
N VAL A 75 3.52 8.78 -1.65
CA VAL A 75 3.57 8.33 -3.04
C VAL A 75 4.11 9.48 -3.87
N THR A 76 5.05 9.19 -4.76
CA THR A 76 5.63 10.16 -5.68
C THR A 76 5.61 9.60 -7.09
N THR A 77 5.11 10.38 -8.04
CA THR A 77 5.14 10.07 -9.47
C THR A 77 6.22 10.87 -10.20
N SER A 78 6.67 10.35 -11.33
CA SER A 78 7.71 10.96 -12.15
C SER A 78 7.10 11.73 -13.32
N GLY A 79 7.37 13.03 -13.39
CA GLY A 79 6.96 13.90 -14.50
C GLY A 79 7.60 13.56 -15.85
N LYS A 80 8.49 12.55 -15.92
CA LYS A 80 9.04 12.02 -17.18
C LYS A 80 8.00 11.22 -17.99
N TYR A 81 6.93 10.76 -17.34
CA TYR A 81 5.88 9.93 -17.93
C TYR A 81 4.58 10.72 -18.10
N ASN A 82 3.69 10.28 -18.99
CA ASN A 82 2.36 10.87 -19.09
C ASN A 82 1.57 10.63 -17.79
N ASP A 83 0.69 11.57 -17.46
CA ASP A 83 -0.08 11.57 -16.21
C ASP A 83 -1.04 10.38 -16.07
N SER A 84 -1.57 9.83 -17.16
CA SER A 84 -2.37 8.62 -17.14
C SER A 84 -1.58 7.43 -16.60
N LEU A 85 -0.34 7.26 -17.08
CA LEU A 85 0.56 6.23 -16.62
C LEU A 85 1.01 6.50 -15.17
N GLN A 86 1.23 7.77 -14.82
CA GLN A 86 1.54 8.17 -13.44
C GLN A 86 0.39 7.81 -12.47
N ALA A 87 -0.85 8.14 -12.81
CA ALA A 87 -2.02 7.87 -11.98
C ALA A 87 -2.23 6.37 -11.77
N TYR A 88 -2.17 5.58 -12.85
CA TYR A 88 -2.25 4.12 -12.75
C TYR A 88 -1.13 3.54 -11.88
N ALA A 89 0.12 3.98 -12.10
CA ALA A 89 1.27 3.53 -11.32
C ALA A 89 1.22 3.95 -9.84
N ALA A 90 0.63 5.11 -9.53
CA ALA A 90 0.40 5.55 -8.16
C ALA A 90 -0.49 4.56 -7.40
N GLY A 91 -1.58 4.09 -8.03
CA GLY A 91 -2.44 3.06 -7.47
C GLY A 91 -1.74 1.72 -7.29
N LEU A 92 -0.95 1.31 -8.30
CA LEU A 92 -0.18 0.06 -8.22
C LEU A 92 0.76 0.05 -7.00
N VAL A 93 1.56 1.11 -6.84
CA VAL A 93 2.58 1.16 -5.78
C VAL A 93 1.98 1.31 -4.39
N GLU A 94 0.84 2.00 -4.26
CA GLU A 94 0.08 2.08 -3.02
C GLU A 94 -0.41 0.69 -2.58
N ALA A 95 -1.09 -0.04 -3.47
CA ALA A 95 -1.58 -1.39 -3.16
C ALA A 95 -0.44 -2.36 -2.83
N ALA A 96 0.69 -2.27 -3.54
CA ALA A 96 1.86 -3.11 -3.31
C ALA A 96 2.41 -3.01 -1.87
N LEU A 97 2.36 -1.82 -1.27
CA LEU A 97 2.85 -1.60 0.10
C LEU A 97 1.79 -1.77 1.18
N THR A 98 0.51 -1.58 0.83
CA THR A 98 -0.59 -1.50 1.80
C THR A 98 -1.58 -2.66 1.72
N GLN A 99 -1.29 -3.70 0.92
CA GLN A 99 -2.17 -4.86 0.70
C GLN A 99 -2.76 -5.44 1.99
N GLN A 100 -1.95 -5.60 3.04
CA GLN A 100 -2.42 -6.11 4.33
C GLN A 100 -3.41 -5.16 5.03
N LEU A 101 -3.15 -3.85 4.99
CA LEU A 101 -4.07 -2.85 5.56
C LEU A 101 -5.36 -2.76 4.76
N ILE A 102 -5.29 -2.80 3.42
CA ILE A 102 -6.46 -2.85 2.54
C ILE A 102 -7.33 -4.06 2.88
N TYR A 103 -6.73 -5.25 3.00
CA TYR A 103 -7.44 -6.46 3.40
C TYR A 103 -8.13 -6.30 4.75
N MET A 104 -7.41 -5.84 5.78
CA MET A 104 -8.00 -5.65 7.11
C MET A 104 -9.11 -4.60 7.10
N HIS A 105 -8.93 -3.50 6.36
CA HIS A 105 -9.94 -2.45 6.23
C HIS A 105 -11.21 -2.99 5.54
N TRP A 106 -11.06 -3.73 4.44
CA TRP A 106 -12.15 -4.39 3.74
C TRP A 106 -12.91 -5.34 4.67
N MET A 107 -12.19 -6.20 5.39
CA MET A 107 -12.77 -7.14 6.35
C MET A 107 -13.52 -6.47 7.50
N ASN A 108 -13.12 -5.26 7.89
CA ASN A 108 -13.76 -4.54 8.99
C ASN A 108 -14.98 -3.72 8.54
N THR A 109 -15.04 -3.31 7.28
CA THR A 109 -16.00 -2.27 6.84
C THR A 109 -16.95 -2.76 5.74
N MET A 110 -16.42 -3.44 4.73
CA MET A 110 -17.15 -3.73 3.49
C MET A 110 -17.48 -5.20 3.32
N VAL A 111 -16.83 -6.10 4.07
CA VAL A 111 -17.09 -7.54 3.93
C VAL A 111 -18.57 -7.86 4.15
N GLY A 112 -19.15 -8.52 3.15
CA GLY A 112 -20.56 -8.87 3.14
C GLY A 112 -21.49 -7.75 2.67
N TYR A 113 -21.05 -6.50 2.49
CA TYR A 113 -21.87 -5.47 1.85
C TYR A 113 -22.21 -5.88 0.41
N CYS A 114 -23.50 -5.98 0.11
CA CYS A 114 -24.02 -6.60 -1.12
C CYS A 114 -23.36 -7.93 -1.54
N GLY A 115 -22.94 -8.72 -0.55
CA GLY A 115 -22.39 -10.05 -0.75
C GLY A 115 -23.45 -11.11 -1.14
N PRO A 116 -23.01 -12.33 -1.47
CA PRO A 116 -23.85 -13.37 -2.10
C PRO A 116 -25.01 -13.87 -1.23
N TYR A 117 -24.99 -13.64 0.08
CA TYR A 117 -25.96 -14.20 1.03
C TYR A 117 -26.89 -13.13 1.67
N LYS A 118 -27.10 -12.00 1.00
CA LYS A 118 -27.93 -10.89 1.51
C LYS A 118 -29.43 -11.11 1.32
N TYR A 119 -30.20 -10.62 2.29
CA TYR A 119 -31.67 -10.66 2.30
C TYR A 119 -32.31 -9.60 1.37
N ASP A 120 -31.73 -8.39 1.29
CA ASP A 120 -32.22 -7.31 0.42
C ASP A 120 -31.52 -7.34 -0.95
N THR A 121 -31.82 -8.38 -1.72
CA THR A 121 -31.29 -8.57 -3.08
C THR A 121 -31.75 -7.46 -4.03
N GLY A 122 -32.95 -6.90 -3.80
CA GLY A 122 -33.50 -5.82 -4.62
C GLY A 122 -32.72 -4.52 -4.48
N TYR A 123 -32.35 -4.12 -3.26
CA TYR A 123 -31.49 -2.96 -3.04
C TYR A 123 -30.14 -3.13 -3.72
N CYS A 124 -29.46 -4.25 -3.48
CA CYS A 124 -28.11 -4.48 -4.02
C CYS A 124 -28.10 -4.54 -5.55
N GLN A 125 -29.14 -5.09 -6.17
CA GLN A 125 -29.27 -5.07 -7.63
C GLN A 125 -29.42 -3.64 -8.15
N ARG A 126 -30.31 -2.82 -7.56
CA ARG A 126 -30.48 -1.42 -7.97
C ARG A 126 -29.19 -0.61 -7.79
N LEU A 127 -28.47 -0.83 -6.70
CA LEU A 127 -27.19 -0.17 -6.45
C LEU A 127 -26.14 -0.57 -7.48
N LYS A 128 -26.00 -1.88 -7.75
CA LYS A 128 -25.09 -2.40 -8.79
C LYS A 128 -25.39 -1.77 -10.15
N ASP A 129 -26.67 -1.77 -10.55
CA ASP A 129 -27.11 -1.21 -11.82
C ASP A 129 -26.89 0.30 -11.90
N TYR A 130 -27.02 1.01 -10.77
CA TYR A 130 -26.72 2.43 -10.70
C TYR A 130 -25.22 2.70 -10.92
N ILE A 131 -24.34 1.99 -10.20
CA ILE A 131 -22.89 2.17 -10.32
C ILE A 131 -22.42 1.83 -11.75
N ILE A 132 -22.88 0.72 -12.32
CA ILE A 132 -22.55 0.34 -13.71
C ILE A 132 -22.98 1.43 -14.70
N ARG A 133 -24.22 1.92 -14.60
CA ARG A 133 -24.71 2.99 -15.49
C ARG A 133 -23.92 4.28 -15.32
N ASN A 134 -23.52 4.62 -14.09
CA ASN A 134 -22.72 5.81 -13.81
C ASN A 134 -21.30 5.68 -14.42
N LEU A 135 -20.65 4.52 -14.27
CA LEU A 135 -19.33 4.26 -14.87
C LEU A 135 -19.39 4.40 -16.40
N HIS A 136 -20.37 3.77 -17.05
CA HIS A 136 -20.57 3.91 -18.50
C HIS A 136 -20.89 5.34 -18.94
N TRP A 137 -21.67 6.07 -18.13
CA TRP A 137 -21.94 7.48 -18.42
C TRP A 137 -20.65 8.31 -18.36
N MET A 138 -19.81 8.11 -17.33
CA MET A 138 -18.51 8.79 -17.23
C MET A 138 -17.60 8.42 -18.41
N GLU A 139 -17.57 7.16 -18.84
CA GLU A 139 -16.83 6.75 -20.06
C GLU A 139 -17.32 7.51 -21.30
N GLY A 140 -18.64 7.55 -21.53
CA GLY A 140 -19.21 8.28 -22.66
C GLY A 140 -18.90 9.78 -22.62
N GLN A 141 -18.83 10.38 -21.42
CA GLN A 141 -18.42 11.78 -21.28
C GLN A 141 -16.94 11.99 -21.61
N MET A 142 -16.05 11.10 -21.15
CA MET A 142 -14.62 11.15 -21.50
C MET A 142 -14.38 11.01 -23.01
N GLU A 143 -15.21 10.24 -23.71
CA GLU A 143 -15.12 10.03 -25.16
C GLU A 143 -15.79 11.13 -25.99
N SER A 144 -16.73 11.88 -25.40
CA SER A 144 -17.49 12.93 -26.10
C SER A 144 -16.62 14.09 -26.61
N GLY A 145 -15.49 14.33 -25.95
CA GLY A 145 -14.63 15.49 -26.21
C GLY A 145 -15.13 16.81 -25.61
N GLU A 146 -16.28 16.81 -24.92
CA GLU A 146 -16.76 17.95 -24.14
C GLU A 146 -15.95 18.07 -22.84
N ASP A 147 -15.73 19.30 -22.34
CA ASP A 147 -14.96 19.61 -21.12
C ASP A 147 -13.70 18.76 -20.89
N PRO A 148 -12.78 18.66 -21.87
CA PRO A 148 -11.73 17.65 -21.88
C PRO A 148 -10.76 17.77 -20.69
N GLN A 149 -10.52 18.98 -20.18
CA GLN A 149 -9.68 19.18 -19.00
C GLN A 149 -10.30 18.58 -17.73
N TYR A 150 -11.61 18.72 -17.56
CA TYR A 150 -12.33 18.17 -16.41
C TYR A 150 -12.35 16.64 -16.48
N TRP A 151 -12.78 16.10 -17.62
CA TRP A 151 -12.89 14.66 -17.82
C TRP A 151 -11.54 13.95 -17.83
N HIS A 152 -10.47 14.64 -18.21
CA HIS A 152 -9.11 14.15 -18.00
C HIS A 152 -8.80 13.91 -16.52
N GLN A 153 -9.13 14.84 -15.62
CA GLN A 153 -8.91 14.65 -14.18
C GLN A 153 -9.75 13.50 -13.61
N VAL A 154 -11.00 13.37 -14.04
CA VAL A 154 -11.85 12.22 -13.67
C VAL A 154 -11.20 10.91 -14.14
N ARG A 155 -10.67 10.87 -15.36
CA ARG A 155 -9.96 9.72 -15.89
C ARG A 155 -8.73 9.35 -15.05
N LEU A 156 -7.93 10.32 -14.63
CA LEU A 156 -6.77 10.08 -13.77
C LEU A 156 -7.18 9.45 -12.43
N ALA A 157 -8.25 9.94 -11.79
CA ALA A 157 -8.75 9.36 -10.54
C ALA A 157 -9.21 7.90 -10.73
N LEU A 158 -9.95 7.62 -11.80
CA LEU A 158 -10.40 6.26 -12.11
C LEU A 158 -9.23 5.33 -12.46
N LEU A 159 -8.18 5.83 -13.11
CA LEU A 159 -6.97 5.07 -13.40
C LEU A 159 -6.19 4.73 -12.13
N GLN A 160 -6.09 5.65 -11.17
CA GLN A 160 -5.46 5.35 -9.89
C GLN A 160 -6.22 4.26 -9.14
N LEU A 161 -7.56 4.34 -9.11
CA LEU A 161 -8.38 3.28 -8.52
C LEU A 161 -8.21 1.94 -9.25
N ARG A 162 -8.14 1.97 -10.58
CA ARG A 162 -7.88 0.77 -11.39
C ARG A 162 -6.51 0.15 -11.08
N GLY A 163 -5.46 0.97 -10.95
CA GLY A 163 -4.13 0.51 -10.55
C GLY A 163 -4.13 -0.10 -9.15
N LEU A 164 -4.87 0.48 -8.21
CA LEU A 164 -5.02 -0.08 -6.87
C LEU A 164 -5.64 -1.49 -6.90
N GLU A 165 -6.74 -1.66 -7.64
CA GLU A 165 -7.43 -2.96 -7.79
C GLU A 165 -6.56 -3.98 -8.52
N ASP A 166 -5.91 -3.58 -9.62
CA ASP A 166 -5.05 -4.46 -10.42
C ASP A 166 -3.84 -4.97 -9.64
N SER A 167 -3.13 -4.09 -8.91
CA SER A 167 -1.99 -4.53 -8.11
C SER A 167 -2.41 -5.34 -6.90
N TYR A 168 -3.56 -5.07 -6.28
CA TYR A 168 -4.03 -5.88 -5.16
C TYR A 168 -4.35 -7.32 -5.59
N ASN A 169 -4.84 -7.49 -6.83
CA ASN A 169 -5.21 -8.77 -7.42
C ASN A 169 -4.07 -9.45 -8.21
N ASP A 170 -2.84 -8.91 -8.18
CA ASP A 170 -1.70 -9.39 -8.97
C ASP A 170 -1.96 -9.46 -10.49
N GLN A 171 -2.74 -8.52 -11.03
CA GLN A 171 -3.16 -8.46 -12.45
C GLN A 171 -2.86 -7.09 -13.07
N ILE A 172 -1.59 -6.79 -13.29
CA ILE A 172 -1.16 -5.51 -13.85
C ILE A 172 -1.41 -5.48 -15.36
N LEU A 173 -2.45 -4.75 -15.78
CA LEU A 173 -2.85 -4.58 -17.18
C LEU A 173 -3.22 -3.12 -17.42
N LEU A 174 -2.28 -2.32 -17.94
CA LEU A 174 -2.52 -0.91 -18.22
C LEU A 174 -3.66 -0.75 -19.24
N PRO A 175 -4.77 -0.08 -18.89
CA PRO A 175 -5.83 0.18 -19.85
C PRO A 175 -5.43 1.31 -20.81
N LEU A 176 -5.29 0.98 -22.10
CA LEU A 176 -4.96 1.93 -23.16
C LEU A 176 -6.20 2.68 -23.71
N GLY A 177 -7.40 2.34 -23.24
CA GLY A 177 -8.68 2.90 -23.68
C GLY A 177 -9.72 2.89 -22.56
N SER A 178 -10.95 2.50 -22.88
CA SER A 178 -12.04 2.27 -21.91
C SER A 178 -11.67 1.15 -20.93
N PHE A 179 -12.16 1.23 -19.70
CA PHE A 179 -11.91 0.21 -18.68
C PHE A 179 -13.05 0.13 -17.69
N SER A 180 -13.40 -1.11 -17.33
CA SER A 180 -14.42 -1.35 -16.30
C SER A 180 -13.77 -1.42 -14.92
N LEU A 181 -14.46 -0.83 -13.94
CA LEU A 181 -14.22 -1.06 -12.52
C LEU A 181 -15.28 -2.03 -11.99
N ASN A 182 -14.92 -2.84 -11.00
CA ASN A 182 -15.89 -3.71 -10.33
C ASN A 182 -16.79 -2.86 -9.42
N PRO A 183 -18.14 -2.85 -9.62
CA PRO A 183 -19.06 -2.04 -8.83
C PRO A 183 -19.03 -2.29 -7.32
N PHE A 184 -18.59 -3.48 -6.90
CA PHE A 184 -18.42 -3.85 -5.50
C PHE A 184 -16.98 -4.33 -5.24
N GLY A 185 -16.02 -3.81 -6.01
CA GLY A 185 -14.58 -3.91 -5.75
C GLY A 185 -14.15 -2.78 -4.83
N PHE A 186 -13.14 -2.01 -5.23
CA PHE A 186 -12.59 -0.90 -4.44
C PHE A 186 -13.32 0.46 -4.60
N LEU A 187 -14.49 0.45 -5.26
CA LEU A 187 -15.38 1.62 -5.37
C LEU A 187 -16.18 1.90 -4.10
#